data_AF-A0A957PBJ5-F1
#
_entry.id   AF-A0A957PBJ5-F1
#
_cell.length_a   1.000
_cell.length_b   1.000
_cell.length_c   1.000
_cell.angle_alpha   90.00
_cell.angle_beta   90.00
_cell.angle_gamma   90.00
#
_symmetry.space_group_name_H-M   'P 1'
#
loop_
_entity.id
_entity.type
_entity.pdbx_description
1 polymer ?
#
loop_
_entity_poly.entity_id
_entity_poly.type
_entity_poly.pdbx_seq_one_letter_code
_entity_poly.pdbx_strand_id
1 'polypeptide(L)'
;GGAGADALRNLFADDDYYTDADSNAYSLPTFIGNHDRGRFAHFLDEDNGPLPDAERLARIKLAHALMFFARGVPVIYYGDEQGFVGDGDDKNARQDMFPSQVASYNDDDLVGTDATTADDNFDETHPLYTSFGDLARLYRAHPALQTGAQIHRLSSSARGIYAFSRVDRDEQIEYVVAVNNSDNTETATIPTFYATGQTFTPIAEDGFMADGQPAPAPPAATTTDENGALTVSVRPYGFTIYKADTALPASTVAPDIIINSPSRGQHFDPKVNNLDGNDVPQRIEVGADLTSPAGKEQLAEVTFAVRVNGGDYARIGVDDNAPYRVFYDASGLE
;
A
#
# COMPACT_ATOMS: atom_id res chain seq x y z
N GLY A 1 -3.52 -10.77 -8.47
CA GLY A 1 -3.40 -10.87 -9.95
C GLY A 1 -2.02 -11.36 -10.37
N GLY A 2 -1.89 -11.73 -11.65
CA GLY A 2 -0.67 -12.29 -12.24
C GLY A 2 0.31 -11.27 -12.84
N ALA A 3 0.03 -9.96 -12.73
CA ALA A 3 0.89 -8.90 -13.24
C ALA A 3 2.11 -8.64 -12.35
N GLY A 4 3.11 -7.92 -12.89
CA GLY A 4 4.26 -7.45 -12.11
C GLY A 4 3.91 -6.34 -11.11
N ALA A 5 4.79 -6.14 -10.14
CA ALA A 5 4.67 -5.16 -9.06
C ALA A 5 4.85 -3.69 -9.51
N ASP A 6 5.32 -3.44 -10.73
CA ASP A 6 5.50 -2.08 -11.27
C ASP A 6 4.20 -1.27 -11.33
N ALA A 7 3.05 -1.93 -11.46
CA ALA A 7 1.75 -1.25 -11.40
C ALA A 7 1.50 -0.61 -10.03
N LEU A 8 1.92 -1.26 -8.93
CA LEU A 8 1.82 -0.69 -7.58
C LEU A 8 2.78 0.48 -7.41
N ARG A 9 4.03 0.37 -7.90
CA ARG A 9 4.95 1.52 -7.91
C ARG A 9 4.32 2.74 -8.57
N ASN A 10 3.76 2.54 -9.77
CA ASN A 10 3.18 3.66 -10.52
C ASN A 10 1.94 4.22 -9.83
N LEU A 11 1.06 3.35 -9.30
CA LEU A 11 -0.11 3.77 -8.52
C LEU A 11 0.30 4.69 -7.37
N PHE A 12 1.30 4.28 -6.58
CA PHE A 12 1.77 5.10 -5.45
C PHE A 12 2.61 6.31 -5.87
N ALA A 13 3.17 6.33 -7.08
CA ALA A 13 3.84 7.52 -7.60
C ALA A 13 2.85 8.60 -8.06
N ASP A 14 1.59 8.25 -8.30
CA ASP A 14 0.51 9.19 -8.63
C ASP A 14 -0.12 9.82 -7.37
N ASP A 15 0.35 9.45 -6.18
CA ASP A 15 -0.15 9.96 -4.90
C ASP A 15 0.00 11.49 -4.79
N ASP A 16 1.04 12.04 -5.41
CA ASP A 16 1.37 13.46 -5.39
C ASP A 16 0.28 14.34 -6.03
N TYR A 17 -0.57 13.77 -6.89
CA TYR A 17 -1.74 14.49 -7.43
C TYR A 17 -2.76 14.86 -6.35
N TYR A 18 -2.73 14.18 -5.21
CA TYR A 18 -3.56 14.43 -4.04
C TYR A 18 -2.81 15.18 -2.93
N THR A 19 -1.54 15.53 -3.14
CA THR A 19 -0.74 16.29 -2.18
C THR A 19 -0.91 17.78 -2.44
N ASP A 20 -1.62 18.46 -1.54
CA ASP A 20 -1.75 19.91 -1.57
C ASP A 20 -1.69 20.54 -0.16
N ALA A 21 -2.18 21.77 0.01
CA ALA A 21 -2.05 22.52 1.25
C ALA A 21 -2.83 21.90 2.43
N ASP A 22 -3.90 21.14 2.15
CA ASP A 22 -4.82 20.58 3.15
C ASP A 22 -5.26 19.14 2.87
N SER A 23 -4.75 18.49 1.83
CA SER A 23 -4.97 17.09 1.50
C SER A 23 -3.67 16.33 1.18
N ASN A 24 -3.72 15.03 1.46
CA ASN A 24 -2.70 14.05 1.11
C ASN A 24 -3.42 12.71 0.98
N ALA A 25 -2.99 11.88 0.03
CA ALA A 25 -3.62 10.61 -0.19
C ALA A 25 -3.46 9.55 0.93
N TYR A 26 -2.70 9.85 1.99
CA TYR A 26 -2.71 9.09 3.25
C TYR A 26 -4.06 9.16 3.98
N SER A 27 -4.91 10.14 3.67
CA SER A 27 -6.27 10.27 4.21
C SER A 27 -7.34 9.58 3.37
N LEU A 28 -6.97 8.96 2.24
CA LEU A 28 -7.95 8.28 1.37
C LEU A 28 -8.42 6.97 1.98
N PRO A 29 -9.74 6.71 2.00
CA PRO A 29 -10.25 5.37 2.22
C PRO A 29 -9.75 4.44 1.11
N THR A 30 -9.08 3.35 1.49
CA THR A 30 -8.61 2.31 0.58
C THR A 30 -9.50 1.08 0.71
N PHE A 31 -9.92 0.52 -0.42
CA PHE A 31 -10.76 -0.68 -0.47
C PHE A 31 -10.40 -1.48 -1.72
N ILE A 32 -10.58 -2.79 -1.64
CA ILE A 32 -10.33 -3.74 -2.75
C ILE A 32 -11.61 -4.44 -3.24
N GLY A 33 -12.73 -4.13 -2.61
CA GLY A 33 -14.07 -4.58 -2.97
C GLY A 33 -15.11 -3.66 -2.33
N ASN A 34 -16.30 -3.60 -2.93
CA ASN A 34 -17.44 -2.85 -2.41
C ASN A 34 -18.78 -3.35 -3.00
N HIS A 35 -19.87 -2.73 -2.57
CA HIS A 35 -21.24 -3.04 -2.96
C HIS A 35 -21.64 -2.64 -4.40
N ASP A 36 -20.78 -1.94 -5.13
CA ASP A 36 -21.08 -1.44 -6.48
C ASP A 36 -20.37 -2.26 -7.54
N ARG A 37 -19.09 -2.55 -7.32
CA ARG A 37 -18.22 -3.24 -8.29
C ARG A 37 -18.09 -4.73 -8.03
N GLY A 38 -18.26 -5.17 -6.78
CA GLY A 38 -18.00 -6.56 -6.41
C GLY A 38 -16.96 -6.70 -5.29
N ARG A 39 -16.82 -7.94 -4.82
CA ARG A 39 -15.88 -8.33 -3.77
C ARG A 39 -14.54 -8.71 -4.38
N PHE A 40 -13.47 -8.60 -3.59
CA PHE A 40 -12.14 -8.97 -4.07
C PHE A 40 -12.06 -10.47 -4.45
N ALA A 41 -12.73 -11.35 -3.71
CA ALA A 41 -12.77 -12.77 -4.01
C ALA A 41 -13.38 -13.07 -5.39
N HIS A 42 -14.42 -12.33 -5.79
CA HIS A 42 -14.99 -12.43 -7.14
C HIS A 42 -13.97 -12.07 -8.22
N PHE A 43 -13.32 -10.90 -8.11
CA PHE A 43 -12.28 -10.50 -9.07
C PHE A 43 -11.09 -11.46 -9.10
N LEU A 44 -10.75 -12.06 -7.95
CA LEU A 44 -9.73 -13.08 -7.87
C LEU A 44 -10.09 -14.32 -8.70
N ASP A 45 -11.33 -14.79 -8.61
CA ASP A 45 -11.83 -15.94 -9.36
C ASP A 45 -11.94 -15.62 -10.86
N GLU A 46 -12.38 -14.41 -11.25
CA GLU A 46 -12.38 -13.96 -12.64
C GLU A 46 -10.97 -13.96 -13.26
N ASP A 47 -9.97 -13.48 -12.51
CA ASP A 47 -8.59 -13.36 -12.98
C ASP A 47 -7.88 -14.72 -13.13
N ASN A 48 -8.28 -15.75 -12.38
CA ASN A 48 -7.49 -16.97 -12.23
C ASN A 48 -8.25 -18.26 -12.61
N GLY A 49 -9.58 -18.20 -12.73
CA GLY A 49 -10.41 -19.40 -12.79
C GLY A 49 -10.36 -20.19 -11.47
N PRO A 50 -10.77 -21.47 -11.48
CA PRO A 50 -10.82 -22.28 -10.26
C PRO A 50 -9.45 -22.42 -9.59
N LEU A 51 -9.34 -21.95 -8.35
CA LEU A 51 -8.16 -22.09 -7.49
C LEU A 51 -8.48 -23.00 -6.29
N PRO A 52 -7.48 -23.76 -5.77
CA PRO A 52 -7.64 -24.43 -4.49
C PRO A 52 -7.94 -23.42 -3.37
N ASP A 53 -8.79 -23.81 -2.42
CA ASP A 53 -9.27 -22.92 -1.36
C ASP A 53 -8.14 -22.32 -0.50
N ALA A 54 -7.14 -23.13 -0.14
CA ALA A 54 -5.95 -22.67 0.57
C ALA A 54 -5.18 -21.55 -0.18
N GLU A 55 -5.18 -21.60 -1.52
CA GLU A 55 -4.55 -20.56 -2.34
C GLU A 55 -5.42 -19.30 -2.42
N ARG A 56 -6.75 -19.46 -2.55
CA ARG A 56 -7.71 -18.34 -2.48
C ARG A 56 -7.54 -17.58 -1.17
N LEU A 57 -7.55 -18.30 -0.05
CA LEU A 57 -7.31 -17.75 1.28
C LEU A 57 -6.00 -16.96 1.36
N ALA A 58 -4.88 -17.53 0.90
CA ALA A 58 -3.59 -16.85 0.96
C ALA A 58 -3.58 -15.55 0.15
N ARG A 59 -4.15 -15.57 -1.07
CA ARG A 59 -4.23 -14.39 -1.93
C ARG A 59 -5.17 -13.31 -1.39
N ILE A 60 -6.29 -13.68 -0.78
CA ILE A 60 -7.22 -12.73 -0.12
C ILE A 60 -6.53 -12.09 1.09
N LYS A 61 -5.85 -12.88 1.93
CA LYS A 61 -5.08 -12.38 3.07
C LYS A 61 -3.96 -11.44 2.62
N LEU A 62 -3.23 -11.79 1.55
CA LEU A 62 -2.21 -10.93 0.96
C LEU A 62 -2.78 -9.58 0.50
N ALA A 63 -3.91 -9.60 -0.22
CA ALA A 63 -4.54 -8.39 -0.71
C ALA A 63 -5.00 -7.47 0.43
N HIS A 64 -5.59 -8.05 1.48
CA HIS A 64 -5.97 -7.30 2.67
C HIS A 64 -4.76 -6.79 3.45
N ALA A 65 -3.69 -7.58 3.59
CA ALA A 65 -2.45 -7.12 4.22
C ALA A 65 -1.85 -5.92 3.47
N LEU A 66 -1.83 -5.95 2.12
CA LEU A 66 -1.41 -4.80 1.33
C LEU A 66 -2.33 -3.59 1.55
N MET A 67 -3.66 -3.78 1.58
CA MET A 67 -4.62 -2.71 1.86
C MET A 67 -4.44 -2.09 3.26
N PHE A 68 -4.15 -2.92 4.27
CA PHE A 68 -3.90 -2.46 5.64
C PHE A 68 -2.58 -1.72 5.80
N PHE A 69 -1.51 -2.20 5.17
CA PHE A 69 -0.16 -1.73 5.46
C PHE A 69 0.44 -0.80 4.42
N ALA A 70 -0.19 -0.66 3.25
CA ALA A 70 0.04 0.51 2.41
C ALA A 70 -0.54 1.77 3.08
N ARG A 71 -0.18 2.95 2.57
CA ARG A 71 -0.77 4.21 3.01
C ARG A 71 -2.30 4.21 2.83
N GLY A 72 -2.99 5.08 3.57
CA GLY A 72 -4.43 5.25 3.48
C GLY A 72 -5.19 4.68 4.68
N VAL A 73 -6.52 4.72 4.59
CA VAL A 73 -7.45 4.25 5.62
C VAL A 73 -8.14 2.98 5.13
N PRO A 74 -7.75 1.78 5.59
CA PRO A 74 -8.30 0.52 5.08
C PRO A 74 -9.79 0.36 5.44
N VAL A 75 -10.60 0.00 4.44
CA VAL A 75 -12.03 -0.28 4.57
C VAL A 75 -12.30 -1.71 4.12
N ILE A 76 -12.83 -2.51 5.05
CA ILE A 76 -13.31 -3.87 4.78
C ILE A 76 -14.79 -3.79 4.41
N TYR A 77 -15.18 -4.51 3.37
CA TYR A 77 -16.57 -4.67 3.00
C TYR A 77 -17.18 -5.90 3.71
N TYR A 78 -18.35 -5.75 4.32
CA TYR A 78 -18.93 -6.78 5.19
C TYR A 78 -19.07 -8.13 4.47
N GLY A 79 -18.77 -9.23 5.16
CA GLY A 79 -18.80 -10.57 4.59
C GLY A 79 -17.49 -10.99 3.91
N ASP A 80 -16.59 -10.07 3.57
CA ASP A 80 -15.25 -10.44 3.08
C ASP A 80 -14.50 -11.22 4.18
N GLU A 81 -14.73 -10.87 5.45
CA GLU A 81 -14.20 -11.59 6.62
C GLU A 81 -14.80 -13.00 6.80
N GLN A 82 -15.91 -13.29 6.12
CA GLN A 82 -16.64 -14.56 6.11
C GLN A 82 -16.52 -15.30 4.76
N GLY A 83 -15.61 -14.86 3.88
CA GLY A 83 -15.36 -15.54 2.61
C GLY A 83 -16.42 -15.30 1.54
N PHE A 84 -17.24 -14.25 1.65
CA PHE A 84 -18.22 -13.92 0.62
C PHE A 84 -17.54 -13.60 -0.71
N VAL A 85 -18.10 -14.15 -1.80
CA VAL A 85 -17.56 -14.04 -3.15
C VAL A 85 -18.52 -13.24 -4.02
N GLY A 86 -19.71 -13.77 -4.21
CA GLY A 86 -20.73 -13.20 -5.07
C GLY A 86 -20.43 -13.28 -6.56
N ASP A 87 -21.41 -12.88 -7.34
CA ASP A 87 -21.40 -12.91 -8.81
C ASP A 87 -21.00 -11.56 -9.45
N GLY A 88 -20.41 -10.65 -8.67
CA GLY A 88 -19.94 -9.33 -9.13
C GLY A 88 -20.88 -8.17 -8.80
N ASP A 89 -20.95 -7.20 -9.70
CA ASP A 89 -21.60 -5.87 -9.57
C ASP A 89 -22.91 -5.76 -8.75
N ASP A 90 -23.09 -4.59 -8.09
CA ASP A 90 -24.32 -4.14 -7.41
C ASP A 90 -24.94 -5.20 -6.47
N LYS A 91 -26.07 -5.80 -6.88
CA LYS A 91 -26.81 -6.77 -6.06
C LYS A 91 -26.09 -8.10 -5.94
N ASN A 92 -25.19 -8.41 -6.87
CA ASN A 92 -24.45 -9.66 -6.86
C ASN A 92 -23.31 -9.67 -5.82
N ALA A 93 -23.10 -8.54 -5.12
CA ALA A 93 -22.15 -8.41 -4.01
C ALA A 93 -22.82 -8.04 -2.68
N ARG A 94 -24.13 -8.29 -2.54
CA ARG A 94 -24.94 -7.88 -1.38
C ARG A 94 -25.61 -9.07 -0.68
N GLN A 95 -24.92 -10.20 -0.66
CA GLN A 95 -25.33 -11.39 0.09
C GLN A 95 -25.67 -11.02 1.54
N ASP A 96 -26.68 -11.69 2.10
CA ASP A 96 -27.09 -11.48 3.48
C ASP A 96 -26.04 -12.10 4.43
N MET A 97 -25.66 -11.38 5.49
CA MET A 97 -24.88 -11.97 6.60
C MET A 97 -25.72 -12.99 7.40
N PHE A 98 -27.05 -12.84 7.32
CA PHE A 98 -28.03 -13.75 7.89
C PHE A 98 -28.46 -14.80 6.86
N PRO A 99 -29.11 -15.91 7.27
CA PRO A 99 -29.63 -16.93 6.37
C PRO A 99 -30.45 -16.37 5.19
N SER A 100 -29.86 -16.41 4.00
CA SER A 100 -30.46 -15.92 2.75
C SER A 100 -31.55 -16.86 2.22
N GLN A 101 -32.61 -16.26 1.67
CA GLN A 101 -33.65 -16.96 0.90
C GLN A 101 -33.49 -16.80 -0.62
N VAL A 102 -32.45 -16.10 -1.06
CA VAL A 102 -32.18 -15.81 -2.47
C VAL A 102 -31.40 -16.96 -3.07
N ALA A 103 -32.04 -17.71 -3.96
CA ALA A 103 -31.45 -18.91 -4.54
C ALA A 103 -30.11 -18.66 -5.25
N SER A 104 -29.94 -17.50 -5.89
CA SER A 104 -28.71 -17.09 -6.59
C SER A 104 -27.61 -16.52 -5.68
N TYR A 105 -27.87 -16.39 -4.38
CA TYR A 105 -26.78 -16.16 -3.41
C TYR A 105 -26.37 -17.49 -2.79
N ASN A 106 -27.33 -18.41 -2.64
CA ASN A 106 -27.13 -19.67 -1.94
C ASN A 106 -26.34 -20.69 -2.77
N ASP A 107 -26.08 -20.42 -4.04
CA ASP A 107 -25.17 -21.17 -4.91
C ASP A 107 -23.75 -20.58 -5.00
N ASP A 108 -23.46 -19.47 -4.30
CA ASP A 108 -22.12 -18.91 -4.14
C ASP A 108 -21.21 -19.90 -3.35
N ASP A 109 -20.01 -20.14 -3.87
CA ASP A 109 -18.96 -20.91 -3.18
C ASP A 109 -18.13 -19.99 -2.28
N LEU A 110 -18.38 -20.04 -0.96
CA LEU A 110 -17.70 -19.21 0.03
C LEU A 110 -16.25 -19.68 0.24
N VAL A 111 -15.32 -18.73 0.36
CA VAL A 111 -13.89 -19.04 0.55
C VAL A 111 -13.61 -19.41 2.00
N GLY A 112 -12.96 -20.54 2.25
CA GLY A 112 -12.48 -20.93 3.58
C GLY A 112 -13.50 -21.61 4.47
N THR A 113 -14.66 -22.01 3.93
CA THR A 113 -15.73 -22.68 4.67
C THR A 113 -16.59 -23.55 3.74
N ASP A 114 -17.26 -24.57 4.29
CA ASP A 114 -18.30 -25.35 3.60
C ASP A 114 -19.71 -24.74 3.79
N ALA A 115 -19.81 -23.62 4.52
CA ALA A 115 -21.07 -22.91 4.71
C ALA A 115 -21.55 -22.26 3.40
N THR A 116 -22.86 -22.03 3.33
CA THR A 116 -23.48 -21.29 2.23
C THR A 116 -24.08 -20.00 2.76
N THR A 117 -24.46 -19.07 1.88
CA THR A 117 -25.20 -17.87 2.29
C THR A 117 -26.59 -18.18 2.85
N ALA A 118 -27.08 -19.43 2.70
CA ALA A 118 -28.31 -19.90 3.36
C ALA A 118 -28.14 -20.14 4.87
N ASP A 119 -26.90 -20.19 5.36
CA ASP A 119 -26.55 -20.37 6.77
C ASP A 119 -26.38 -19.02 7.49
N ASP A 120 -26.20 -19.04 8.81
CA ASP A 120 -25.78 -17.87 9.58
C ASP A 120 -24.25 -17.73 9.45
N ASN A 121 -23.79 -16.67 8.79
CA ASN A 121 -22.41 -16.54 8.35
C ASN A 121 -21.55 -15.70 9.31
N PHE A 122 -22.08 -15.23 10.44
CA PHE A 122 -21.25 -14.57 11.44
C PHE A 122 -20.43 -15.59 12.26
N ASP A 123 -19.25 -15.95 11.75
CA ASP A 123 -18.31 -16.86 12.41
C ASP A 123 -17.01 -16.14 12.81
N GLU A 124 -16.78 -15.98 14.11
CA GLU A 124 -15.54 -15.38 14.63
C GLU A 124 -14.33 -16.32 14.52
N THR A 125 -14.55 -17.59 14.22
CA THR A 125 -13.49 -18.60 14.02
C THR A 125 -13.06 -18.73 12.56
N HIS A 126 -13.74 -18.03 11.64
CA HIS A 126 -13.42 -18.06 10.21
C HIS A 126 -11.96 -17.62 9.97
N PRO A 127 -11.20 -18.28 9.07
CA PRO A 127 -9.79 -17.99 8.83
C PRO A 127 -9.53 -16.57 8.31
N LEU A 128 -10.49 -15.96 7.60
CA LEU A 128 -10.38 -14.56 7.16
C LEU A 128 -10.75 -13.58 8.30
N TYR A 129 -11.77 -13.87 9.11
CA TYR A 129 -12.14 -13.05 10.28
C TYR A 129 -10.99 -12.93 11.26
N THR A 130 -10.38 -14.06 11.63
CA THR A 130 -9.22 -14.11 12.52
C THR A 130 -8.03 -13.36 11.94
N SER A 131 -7.71 -13.59 10.67
CA SER A 131 -6.61 -12.93 9.96
C SER A 131 -6.81 -11.41 9.89
N PHE A 132 -7.99 -10.92 9.51
CA PHE A 132 -8.26 -9.49 9.44
C PHE A 132 -8.23 -8.84 10.83
N GLY A 133 -8.66 -9.57 11.86
CA GLY A 133 -8.48 -9.18 13.26
C GLY A 133 -7.01 -9.01 13.64
N ASP A 134 -6.12 -9.90 13.20
CA ASP A 134 -4.67 -9.78 13.41
C ASP A 134 -4.06 -8.59 12.65
N LEU A 135 -4.44 -8.39 11.39
CA LEU A 135 -4.02 -7.23 10.59
C LEU A 135 -4.42 -5.91 11.27
N ALA A 136 -5.69 -5.81 11.72
CA ALA A 136 -6.20 -4.64 12.42
C ALA A 136 -5.50 -4.41 13.77
N ARG A 137 -5.16 -5.48 14.51
CA ARG A 137 -4.36 -5.40 15.74
C ARG A 137 -2.98 -4.85 15.46
N LEU A 138 -2.30 -5.35 14.43
CA LEU A 138 -0.96 -4.89 14.04
C LEU A 138 -0.98 -3.43 13.57
N TYR A 139 -1.92 -3.08 12.70
CA TYR A 139 -2.12 -1.71 12.21
C TYR A 139 -2.27 -0.70 13.35
N ARG A 140 -3.08 -1.03 14.37
CA ARG A 140 -3.28 -0.17 15.55
C ARG A 140 -2.07 -0.12 16.50
N ALA A 141 -1.27 -1.18 16.55
CA ALA A 141 -0.13 -1.26 17.46
C ALA A 141 1.09 -0.45 16.99
N HIS A 142 1.17 -0.10 15.71
CA HIS A 142 2.34 0.51 15.09
C HIS A 142 1.97 1.77 14.29
N PRO A 143 2.18 2.99 14.86
CA PRO A 143 1.84 4.25 14.20
C PRO A 143 2.39 4.41 12.79
N ALA A 144 3.62 3.91 12.53
CA ALA A 144 4.22 3.94 11.20
C ALA A 144 3.36 3.20 10.15
N LEU A 145 2.74 2.08 10.50
CA LEU A 145 1.85 1.34 9.59
C LEU A 145 0.50 2.05 9.38
N GLN A 146 0.12 2.94 10.29
CA GLN A 146 -1.12 3.72 10.19
C GLN A 146 -0.91 4.99 9.35
N THR A 147 0.01 5.86 9.78
CA THR A 147 0.15 7.22 9.24
C THR A 147 1.55 7.54 8.72
N GLY A 148 2.50 6.62 8.85
CA GLY A 148 3.88 6.87 8.45
C GLY A 148 4.03 7.04 6.94
N ALA A 149 5.04 7.82 6.53
CA ALA A 149 5.45 8.02 5.15
C ALA A 149 5.65 6.67 4.46
N GLN A 150 5.19 6.53 3.21
CA GLN A 150 5.38 5.33 2.42
C GLN A 150 6.49 5.53 1.38
N ILE A 151 7.62 4.86 1.56
CA ILE A 151 8.78 4.97 0.68
C ILE A 151 8.89 3.74 -0.20
N HIS A 152 8.80 3.91 -1.52
CA HIS A 152 9.03 2.80 -2.43
C HIS A 152 10.44 2.23 -2.27
N ARG A 153 10.60 0.90 -2.20
CA ARG A 153 11.92 0.25 -2.12
C ARG A 153 12.21 -0.69 -3.29
N LEU A 154 11.23 -1.47 -3.71
CA LEU A 154 11.43 -2.49 -4.73
C LEU A 154 10.15 -2.77 -5.50
N SER A 155 10.26 -2.86 -6.82
CA SER A 155 9.27 -3.51 -7.69
C SER A 155 9.95 -4.28 -8.81
N SER A 156 9.16 -5.08 -9.51
CA SER A 156 9.56 -5.83 -10.70
C SER A 156 8.45 -5.75 -11.74
N SER A 157 8.84 -5.83 -13.02
CA SER A 157 7.90 -5.97 -14.14
C SER A 157 7.28 -7.37 -14.24
N ALA A 158 7.83 -8.35 -13.51
CA ALA A 158 7.30 -9.70 -13.36
C ALA A 158 6.74 -9.95 -11.95
N ARG A 159 6.04 -11.07 -11.76
CA ARG A 159 5.61 -11.54 -10.43
C ARG A 159 6.81 -11.69 -9.50
N GLY A 160 6.62 -11.38 -8.22
CA GLY A 160 7.66 -11.44 -7.20
C GLY A 160 7.40 -10.47 -6.06
N ILE A 161 8.49 -10.01 -5.43
CA ILE A 161 8.41 -9.11 -4.28
C ILE A 161 8.15 -7.67 -4.72
N TYR A 162 7.14 -7.06 -4.12
CA TYR A 162 7.00 -5.61 -3.98
C TYR A 162 7.37 -5.23 -2.54
N ALA A 163 8.18 -4.20 -2.36
CA ALA A 163 8.56 -3.73 -1.03
C ALA A 163 8.52 -2.21 -0.91
N PHE A 164 8.11 -1.75 0.27
CA PHE A 164 8.09 -0.35 0.65
C PHE A 164 8.39 -0.22 2.14
N SER A 165 8.90 0.95 2.52
CA SER A 165 9.10 1.30 3.93
C SER A 165 7.94 2.14 4.44
N ARG A 166 7.61 1.98 5.72
CA ARG A 166 6.74 2.86 6.48
C ARG A 166 7.55 3.51 7.60
N VAL A 167 7.52 4.85 7.69
CA VAL A 167 8.24 5.57 8.75
C VAL A 167 7.32 6.61 9.37
N ASP A 168 7.04 6.47 10.67
CA ASP A 168 6.34 7.50 11.41
C ASP A 168 7.24 8.72 11.65
N ARG A 169 6.64 9.92 11.54
CA ARG A 169 7.36 11.20 11.65
C ARG A 169 8.05 11.38 13.01
N ASP A 170 7.43 10.90 14.09
CA ASP A 170 7.90 11.11 15.45
C ASP A 170 8.70 9.90 15.96
N GLU A 171 8.25 8.66 15.68
CA GLU A 171 8.99 7.44 16.04
C GLU A 171 10.32 7.37 15.28
N GLN A 172 10.32 7.81 14.02
CA GLN A 172 11.45 7.72 13.09
C GLN A 172 12.08 6.33 13.05
N ILE A 173 11.28 5.27 13.19
CA ILE A 173 11.73 3.88 13.04
C ILE A 173 11.21 3.35 11.71
N GLU A 174 12.10 2.73 10.93
CA GLU A 174 11.73 2.14 9.66
C GLU A 174 11.07 0.77 9.82
N TYR A 175 9.92 0.60 9.18
CA TYR A 175 9.26 -0.67 9.00
C TYR A 175 9.35 -1.05 7.52
N VAL A 176 9.96 -2.17 7.19
CA VAL A 176 10.00 -2.70 5.81
C VAL A 176 8.86 -3.68 5.64
N VAL A 177 7.93 -3.37 4.74
CA VAL A 177 6.84 -4.25 4.32
C VAL A 177 7.20 -4.85 2.98
N ALA A 178 7.17 -6.18 2.88
CA ALA A 178 7.41 -6.90 1.64
C ALA A 178 6.26 -7.88 1.37
N VAL A 179 5.70 -7.83 0.17
CA VAL A 179 4.60 -8.70 -0.30
C VAL A 179 5.06 -9.46 -1.53
N ASN A 180 4.65 -10.73 -1.67
CA ASN A 180 5.03 -11.59 -2.77
C ASN A 180 3.80 -12.18 -3.47
N ASN A 181 3.64 -11.85 -4.74
CA ASN A 181 2.55 -12.37 -5.57
C ASN A 181 2.96 -13.54 -6.48
N SER A 182 4.13 -14.13 -6.29
CA SER A 182 4.61 -15.30 -7.05
C SER A 182 4.13 -16.62 -6.45
N ASP A 183 4.29 -17.71 -7.22
CA ASP A 183 3.98 -19.08 -6.80
C ASP A 183 5.05 -19.69 -5.89
N ASN A 184 6.17 -18.98 -5.67
CA ASN A 184 7.35 -19.49 -4.98
C ASN A 184 7.73 -18.58 -3.81
N THR A 185 8.50 -19.12 -2.88
CA THR A 185 9.22 -18.25 -1.93
C THR A 185 10.25 -17.45 -2.73
N GLU A 186 10.17 -16.13 -2.64
CA GLU A 186 11.11 -15.22 -3.26
C GLU A 186 12.01 -14.60 -2.20
N THR A 187 13.22 -14.22 -2.60
CA THR A 187 14.17 -13.50 -1.76
C THR A 187 14.58 -12.23 -2.47
N ALA A 188 14.58 -11.11 -1.74
CA ALA A 188 15.01 -9.82 -2.25
C ALA A 188 15.91 -9.08 -1.27
N THR A 189 16.82 -8.28 -1.81
CA THR A 189 17.67 -7.35 -1.07
C THR A 189 17.06 -5.95 -1.22
N ILE A 190 16.57 -5.41 -0.12
CA ILE A 190 15.74 -4.20 -0.06
C ILE A 190 16.59 -3.06 0.54
N PRO A 191 16.82 -1.95 -0.19
CA PRO A 191 17.51 -0.79 0.37
C PRO A 191 16.79 -0.25 1.62
N THR A 192 17.55 0.22 2.61
CA THR A 192 17.03 0.86 3.82
C THR A 192 17.76 2.19 4.06
N PHE A 193 17.32 2.96 5.06
CA PHE A 193 18.00 4.20 5.45
C PHE A 193 19.26 3.99 6.30
N TYR A 194 19.59 2.75 6.67
CA TYR A 194 20.65 2.47 7.64
C TYR A 194 21.98 2.13 6.97
N ALA A 195 23.08 2.24 7.74
CA ALA A 195 24.34 1.62 7.38
C ALA A 195 24.30 0.11 7.68
N THR A 196 25.41 -0.57 7.39
CA THR A 196 25.60 -1.99 7.72
C THR A 196 25.42 -2.31 9.21
N GLY A 197 24.90 -3.50 9.50
CA GLY A 197 24.77 -4.03 10.85
C GLY A 197 23.54 -3.54 11.64
N GLN A 198 22.65 -2.75 11.03
CA GLN A 198 21.36 -2.43 11.65
C GLN A 198 20.52 -3.69 11.74
N THR A 199 20.01 -4.02 12.93
CA THR A 199 19.12 -5.16 13.13
C THR A 199 17.67 -4.76 12.83
N PHE A 200 16.99 -5.65 12.11
CA PHE A 200 15.56 -5.60 11.86
C PHE A 200 14.90 -6.85 12.44
N THR A 201 13.92 -6.65 13.30
CA THR A 201 13.14 -7.71 13.96
C THR A 201 11.82 -7.91 13.21
N PRO A 202 11.47 -9.14 12.81
CA PRO A 202 10.17 -9.42 12.19
C PRO A 202 9.05 -9.26 13.21
N ILE A 203 7.97 -8.58 12.81
CA ILE A 203 6.80 -8.36 13.66
C ILE A 203 5.54 -9.06 13.13
N ALA A 204 5.52 -9.41 11.84
CA ALA A 204 4.45 -10.17 11.23
C ALA A 204 4.92 -10.91 9.97
N GLU A 205 4.29 -12.03 9.70
CA GLU A 205 4.36 -12.72 8.43
C GLU A 205 3.08 -13.54 8.18
N ASP A 206 2.75 -13.72 6.92
CA ASP A 206 1.80 -14.73 6.47
C ASP A 206 2.13 -15.15 5.04
N GLY A 207 1.56 -16.24 4.56
CA GLY A 207 1.70 -16.69 3.19
C GLY A 207 1.17 -18.09 2.97
N PHE A 208 1.08 -18.48 1.71
CA PHE A 208 0.54 -19.76 1.31
C PHE A 208 1.32 -20.93 1.91
N MET A 209 0.56 -21.91 2.39
CA MET A 209 1.04 -23.20 2.86
C MET A 209 0.15 -24.25 2.23
N ALA A 210 0.74 -25.18 1.47
CA ALA A 210 0.00 -26.33 0.99
C ALA A 210 -0.40 -27.23 2.17
N ASP A 211 -1.58 -27.86 2.06
CA ASP A 211 -2.11 -28.72 3.11
C ASP A 211 -1.13 -29.83 3.51
N GLY A 212 -1.03 -30.06 4.82
CA GLY A 212 -0.16 -31.09 5.40
C GLY A 212 1.33 -30.75 5.42
N GLN A 213 1.74 -29.56 4.95
CA GLN A 213 3.10 -29.07 5.19
C GLN A 213 3.28 -28.64 6.65
N PRO A 214 4.47 -28.86 7.25
CA PRO A 214 4.75 -28.35 8.58
C PRO A 214 4.69 -26.82 8.58
N ALA A 215 4.29 -26.23 9.71
CA ALA A 215 4.36 -24.79 9.89
C ALA A 215 5.78 -24.29 9.56
N PRO A 216 5.90 -23.16 8.84
CA PRO A 216 7.21 -22.60 8.53
C PRO A 216 7.92 -22.19 9.83
N ALA A 217 9.25 -22.21 9.80
CA ALA A 217 10.00 -21.61 10.89
C ALA A 217 9.69 -20.10 10.93
N PRO A 218 9.49 -19.52 12.13
CA PRO A 218 9.26 -18.09 12.22
C PRO A 218 10.47 -17.32 11.68
N PRO A 219 10.25 -16.15 11.06
CA PRO A 219 11.31 -15.33 10.53
C PRO A 219 12.21 -14.92 11.67
N ALA A 220 13.52 -14.94 11.40
CA ALA A 220 14.52 -14.47 12.34
C ALA A 220 14.81 -12.99 12.08
N ALA A 221 15.26 -12.30 13.13
CA ALA A 221 15.89 -11.01 12.96
C ALA A 221 17.09 -11.12 12.00
N THR A 222 17.27 -10.09 11.19
CA THR A 222 18.35 -10.02 10.20
C THR A 222 18.99 -8.64 10.24
N THR A 223 20.21 -8.54 9.70
CA THR A 223 20.99 -7.30 9.73
C THR A 223 21.22 -6.77 8.33
N THR A 224 21.25 -5.44 8.19
CA THR A 224 21.62 -4.80 6.92
C THR A 224 23.04 -5.16 6.48
N ASP A 225 23.22 -5.39 5.18
CA ASP A 225 24.51 -5.74 4.57
C ASP A 225 25.46 -4.53 4.45
N GLU A 226 26.59 -4.69 3.77
CA GLU A 226 27.59 -3.62 3.58
C GLU A 226 27.04 -2.38 2.86
N ASN A 227 25.97 -2.54 2.08
CA ASN A 227 25.28 -1.47 1.37
C ASN A 227 24.11 -0.88 2.18
N GLY A 228 23.87 -1.37 3.40
CA GLY A 228 22.71 -0.96 4.19
C GLY A 228 21.40 -1.61 3.75
N ALA A 229 21.45 -2.68 2.95
CA ALA A 229 20.26 -3.33 2.44
C ALA A 229 19.86 -4.54 3.29
N LEU A 230 18.55 -4.76 3.41
CA LEU A 230 17.93 -5.84 4.16
C LEU A 230 17.56 -7.00 3.22
N THR A 231 18.09 -8.19 3.46
CA THR A 231 17.68 -9.39 2.71
C THR A 231 16.48 -10.04 3.39
N VAL A 232 15.38 -10.15 2.65
CA VAL A 232 14.09 -10.66 3.12
C VAL A 232 13.64 -11.81 2.23
N SER A 233 13.09 -12.87 2.82
CA SER A 233 12.42 -13.95 2.10
C SER A 233 10.93 -13.94 2.39
N VAL A 234 10.10 -14.04 1.36
CA VAL A 234 8.64 -13.95 1.47
C VAL A 234 8.03 -15.17 0.80
N ARG A 235 7.19 -15.90 1.55
CA ARG A 235 6.47 -17.09 1.06
C ARG A 235 5.54 -16.74 -0.12
N PRO A 236 5.13 -17.74 -0.94
CA PRO A 236 4.18 -17.50 -2.02
C PRO A 236 2.91 -16.87 -1.49
N TYR A 237 2.32 -15.93 -2.24
CA TYR A 237 1.09 -15.24 -1.86
C TYR A 237 1.09 -14.72 -0.42
N GLY A 238 2.22 -14.19 0.01
CA GLY A 238 2.49 -13.87 1.40
C GLY A 238 3.09 -12.49 1.59
N PHE A 239 3.23 -12.11 2.86
CA PHE A 239 3.87 -10.88 3.26
C PHE A 239 4.76 -11.08 4.49
N THR A 240 5.66 -10.14 4.71
CA THR A 240 6.40 -10.01 5.97
C THR A 240 6.64 -8.54 6.28
N ILE A 241 6.73 -8.25 7.58
CA ILE A 241 7.00 -6.90 8.09
C ILE A 241 8.14 -6.99 9.08
N TYR A 242 9.18 -6.21 8.82
CA TYR A 242 10.36 -6.08 9.65
C TYR A 242 10.44 -4.66 10.23
N LYS A 243 10.72 -4.54 11.53
CA LYS A 243 10.91 -3.27 12.23
C LYS A 243 12.40 -3.09 12.55
N ALA A 244 12.97 -1.94 12.26
CA ALA A 244 14.33 -1.60 12.72
C ALA A 244 14.37 -1.47 14.25
N ASP A 245 15.43 -1.98 14.87
CA ASP A 245 15.58 -1.93 16.34
C ASP A 245 15.92 -0.53 16.89
N THR A 246 16.25 0.43 16.02
CA THR A 246 16.64 1.80 16.39
C THR A 246 15.99 2.82 15.47
N ALA A 247 15.86 4.06 15.95
CA ALA A 247 15.45 5.17 15.10
C ALA A 247 16.49 5.46 14.00
N LEU A 248 16.03 6.11 12.94
CA LEU A 248 16.85 6.53 11.81
C LEU A 248 18.05 7.36 12.28
N PRO A 249 19.23 7.18 11.66
CA PRO A 249 20.38 8.00 11.97
C PRO A 249 20.09 9.45 11.61
N ALA A 250 20.35 10.37 12.55
CA ALA A 250 20.19 11.79 12.31
C ALA A 250 21.12 12.25 11.17
N SER A 251 20.59 13.08 10.27
CA SER A 251 21.41 13.72 9.26
C SER A 251 22.30 14.79 9.89
N THR A 252 23.59 14.79 9.52
CA THR A 252 24.57 15.77 9.97
C THR A 252 24.81 16.89 8.96
N VAL A 253 24.24 16.77 7.76
CA VAL A 253 24.40 17.71 6.65
C VAL A 253 23.05 17.88 5.97
N ALA A 254 22.57 19.13 5.91
CA ALA A 254 21.34 19.43 5.17
C ALA A 254 21.53 19.14 3.67
N PRO A 255 20.58 18.46 3.01
CA PRO A 255 20.61 18.33 1.56
C PRO A 255 20.40 19.69 0.90
N ASP A 256 21.03 19.89 -0.26
CA ASP A 256 20.70 21.01 -1.13
C ASP A 256 19.38 20.71 -1.84
N ILE A 257 18.57 21.75 -2.04
CA ILE A 257 17.29 21.67 -2.74
C ILE A 257 17.48 22.23 -4.15
N ILE A 258 17.11 21.44 -5.16
CA ILE A 258 17.17 21.81 -6.57
C ILE A 258 15.75 21.80 -7.13
N ILE A 259 15.19 22.96 -7.43
CA ILE A 259 13.89 23.04 -8.11
C ILE A 259 14.08 22.55 -9.55
N ASN A 260 13.40 21.46 -9.92
CA ASN A 260 13.48 20.85 -11.24
C ASN A 260 12.25 21.17 -12.11
N SER A 261 11.13 21.56 -11.50
CA SER A 261 9.93 22.05 -12.18
C SER A 261 9.21 23.13 -11.33
N PRO A 262 8.66 24.19 -11.94
CA PRO A 262 8.80 24.59 -13.34
C PRO A 262 10.18 25.19 -13.64
N SER A 263 10.52 25.30 -14.94
CA SER A 263 11.74 26.01 -15.36
C SER A 263 11.62 27.53 -15.17
N ARG A 264 12.72 28.21 -14.84
CA ARG A 264 12.73 29.67 -14.67
C ARG A 264 12.24 30.38 -15.94
N GLY A 265 11.18 31.18 -15.80
CA GLY A 265 10.59 31.93 -16.91
C GLY A 265 9.69 31.10 -17.83
N GLN A 266 9.35 29.86 -17.45
CA GLN A 266 8.37 29.05 -18.15
C GLN A 266 7.01 29.76 -18.19
N HIS A 267 6.45 29.87 -19.39
CA HIS A 267 5.08 30.32 -19.58
C HIS A 267 4.15 29.11 -19.48
N PHE A 268 3.09 29.23 -18.68
CA PHE A 268 2.06 28.20 -18.53
C PHE A 268 0.73 28.77 -19.02
N ASP A 269 0.06 28.01 -19.89
CA ASP A 269 -1.27 28.33 -20.41
C ASP A 269 -2.23 27.23 -19.92
N PRO A 270 -2.85 27.39 -18.74
CA PRO A 270 -3.67 26.36 -18.12
C PRO A 270 -4.82 25.97 -19.03
N LYS A 271 -4.93 24.67 -19.36
CA LYS A 271 -6.09 24.12 -20.06
C LYS A 271 -7.02 23.43 -19.07
N VAL A 272 -8.23 23.17 -19.53
CA VAL A 272 -9.18 22.31 -18.83
C VAL A 272 -9.29 21.00 -19.60
N ASN A 273 -9.09 19.88 -18.90
CA ASN A 273 -9.36 18.55 -19.44
C ASN A 273 -10.80 18.17 -19.09
N ASN A 274 -11.54 17.59 -20.03
CA ASN A 274 -12.83 16.99 -19.72
C ASN A 274 -12.64 15.50 -19.44
N LEU A 275 -12.90 15.07 -18.20
CA LEU A 275 -12.79 13.69 -17.73
C LEU A 275 -14.18 13.22 -17.27
N ASP A 276 -14.77 12.29 -18.01
CA ASP A 276 -16.11 11.75 -17.74
C ASP A 276 -17.19 12.83 -17.57
N GLY A 277 -17.11 13.90 -18.38
CA GLY A 277 -18.03 15.04 -18.31
C GLY A 277 -17.67 16.09 -17.27
N ASN A 278 -16.58 15.90 -16.50
CA ASN A 278 -16.12 16.85 -15.50
C ASN A 278 -14.94 17.66 -16.03
N ASP A 279 -15.01 18.98 -15.86
CA ASP A 279 -13.94 19.90 -16.21
C ASP A 279 -12.89 19.92 -15.10
N VAL A 280 -11.68 19.45 -15.43
CA VAL A 280 -10.54 19.35 -14.53
C VAL A 280 -9.43 20.29 -15.02
N PRO A 281 -9.10 21.35 -14.27
CA PRO A 281 -8.02 22.26 -14.65
C PRO A 281 -6.67 21.54 -14.63
N GLN A 282 -5.83 21.83 -15.62
CA GLN A 282 -4.44 21.41 -15.62
C GLN A 282 -3.69 22.12 -14.50
N ARG A 283 -2.90 21.33 -13.76
CA ARG A 283 -2.07 21.80 -12.65
C ARG A 283 -0.62 21.89 -13.09
N ILE A 284 0.13 22.79 -12.46
CA ILE A 284 1.57 22.95 -12.67
C ILE A 284 2.28 22.00 -11.71
N GLU A 285 3.10 21.09 -12.25
CA GLU A 285 4.02 20.31 -11.42
C GLU A 285 5.09 21.25 -10.84
N VAL A 286 5.16 21.30 -9.51
CA VAL A 286 6.23 21.97 -8.77
C VAL A 286 7.04 20.88 -8.10
N GLY A 287 8.25 20.65 -8.60
CA GLY A 287 9.10 19.54 -8.21
C GLY A 287 10.46 20.00 -7.69
N ALA A 288 11.03 19.20 -6.79
CA ALA A 288 12.36 19.42 -6.25
C ALA A 288 13.14 18.11 -6.09
N ASP A 289 14.42 18.15 -6.44
CA ASP A 289 15.38 17.11 -6.09
C ASP A 289 16.14 17.52 -4.83
N LEU A 290 16.44 16.53 -3.98
CA LEU A 290 17.35 16.70 -2.85
C LEU A 290 18.70 16.07 -3.20
N THR A 291 19.79 16.77 -2.90
CA THR A 291 21.09 16.11 -2.94
C THR A 291 21.16 15.05 -1.84
N SER A 292 22.01 14.05 -2.05
CA SER A 292 22.23 12.96 -1.10
C SER A 292 23.65 13.10 -0.53
N PRO A 293 23.85 13.87 0.56
CA PRO A 293 25.15 13.98 1.20
C PRO A 293 25.71 12.59 1.55
N ALA A 294 26.96 12.34 1.18
CA ALA A 294 27.62 11.04 1.30
C ALA A 294 27.00 9.88 0.49
N GLY A 295 26.16 10.18 -0.51
CA GLY A 295 25.58 9.19 -1.42
C GLY A 295 24.59 8.22 -0.75
N LYS A 296 24.07 8.59 0.42
CA LYS A 296 23.06 7.82 1.16
C LYS A 296 21.73 8.53 1.16
N GLU A 297 20.68 7.78 0.86
CA GLU A 297 19.31 8.25 0.99
C GLU A 297 19.03 8.67 2.44
N GLN A 298 18.25 9.73 2.61
CA GLN A 298 17.81 10.23 3.91
C GLN A 298 16.31 10.42 3.83
N LEU A 299 15.60 10.09 4.91
CA LEU A 299 14.21 10.48 5.04
C LEU A 299 14.13 12.02 5.08
N ALA A 300 13.29 12.60 4.23
CA ALA A 300 13.07 14.03 4.19
C ALA A 300 11.61 14.36 3.90
N GLU A 301 11.17 15.52 4.39
CA GLU A 301 9.93 16.17 4.01
C GLU A 301 10.27 17.45 3.23
N VAL A 302 9.67 17.64 2.07
CA VAL A 302 9.81 18.83 1.24
C VAL A 302 8.52 19.63 1.27
N THR A 303 8.59 20.84 1.84
CA THR A 303 7.45 21.78 1.83
C THR A 303 7.54 22.71 0.63
N PHE A 304 6.48 22.71 -0.19
CA PHE A 304 6.35 23.58 -1.34
C PHE A 304 5.52 24.82 -1.01
N ALA A 305 5.95 25.98 -1.51
CA ALA A 305 5.22 27.23 -1.37
C ALA A 305 5.36 28.10 -2.62
N VAL A 306 4.28 28.79 -3.00
CA VAL A 306 4.26 29.76 -4.10
C VAL A 306 4.10 31.18 -3.57
N ARG A 307 4.59 32.14 -4.34
CA ARG A 307 4.34 33.57 -4.10
C ARG A 307 3.95 34.23 -5.41
N VAL A 308 2.87 34.99 -5.38
CA VAL A 308 2.32 35.71 -6.54
C VAL A 308 2.63 37.19 -6.41
N ASN A 309 3.08 37.83 -7.49
CA ASN A 309 3.29 39.29 -7.60
C ASN A 309 4.05 39.94 -6.42
N GLY A 310 4.99 39.21 -5.81
CA GLY A 310 5.80 39.70 -4.70
C GLY A 310 5.11 39.74 -3.33
N GLY A 311 3.94 39.11 -3.17
CA GLY A 311 3.21 38.97 -1.90
C GLY A 311 3.85 38.00 -0.89
N ASP A 312 3.04 37.41 -0.02
CA ASP A 312 3.52 36.39 0.92
C ASP A 312 3.58 35.00 0.27
N TYR A 313 4.39 34.10 0.84
CA TYR A 313 4.41 32.70 0.44
C TYR A 313 3.19 31.97 0.98
N ALA A 314 2.45 31.32 0.10
CA ALA A 314 1.39 30.38 0.44
C ALA A 314 1.91 28.95 0.30
N ARG A 315 1.76 28.13 1.34
CA ARG A 315 2.07 26.70 1.28
C ARG A 315 1.12 26.03 0.28
N ILE A 316 1.68 25.19 -0.58
CA ILE A 316 0.93 24.44 -1.60
C ILE A 316 1.04 22.92 -1.44
N GLY A 317 1.85 22.43 -0.50
CA GLY A 317 1.87 21.03 -0.08
C GLY A 317 3.15 20.63 0.64
N VAL A 318 3.14 19.43 1.21
CA VAL A 318 4.30 18.79 1.86
C VAL A 318 4.36 17.36 1.36
N ASP A 319 5.50 16.98 0.81
CA ASP A 319 5.75 15.64 0.29
C ASP A 319 6.90 14.97 1.06
N ASP A 320 6.71 13.71 1.44
CA ASP A 320 7.64 12.92 2.24
C ASP A 320 8.19 11.68 1.51
N ASN A 321 7.86 11.51 0.23
CA ASN A 321 8.31 10.39 -0.58
C ASN A 321 8.82 10.87 -1.95
N ALA A 322 10.11 10.66 -2.22
CA ALA A 322 10.69 11.03 -3.51
C ALA A 322 10.05 10.23 -4.67
N PRO A 323 9.92 10.81 -5.88
CA PRO A 323 10.35 12.17 -6.27
C PRO A 323 9.48 13.27 -5.67
N TYR A 324 10.09 14.27 -5.04
CA TYR A 324 9.32 15.27 -4.29
C TYR A 324 8.63 16.25 -5.23
N ARG A 325 7.29 16.30 -5.18
CA ARG A 325 6.50 17.19 -6.03
C ARG A 325 5.08 17.41 -5.54
N VAL A 326 4.50 18.51 -6.01
CA VAL A 326 3.07 18.82 -5.84
C VAL A 326 2.50 19.36 -7.14
N PHE A 327 1.19 19.23 -7.31
CA PHE A 327 0.50 19.72 -8.51
C PHE A 327 -0.34 20.95 -8.15
N TYR A 328 0.19 22.13 -8.45
CA TYR A 328 -0.41 23.41 -8.08
C TYR A 328 -1.47 23.86 -9.09
N ASP A 329 -2.69 24.14 -8.63
CA ASP A 329 -3.74 24.76 -9.43
C ASP A 329 -3.50 26.27 -9.55
N ALA A 330 -3.12 26.71 -10.75
CA ALA A 330 -2.86 28.12 -11.07
C ALA A 330 -4.05 28.83 -11.74
N SER A 331 -5.23 28.20 -11.84
CA SER A 331 -6.39 28.78 -12.52
C SER A 331 -6.88 30.09 -11.92
N GLY A 332 -6.60 30.35 -10.63
CA GLY A 332 -6.89 31.62 -9.95
C GLY A 332 -5.86 32.73 -10.16
N LEU A 333 -4.79 32.49 -10.92
CA LEU A 333 -3.73 33.46 -11.21
C LEU A 333 -3.97 34.14 -12.56
N GLU A 334 -4.94 35.06 -12.61
CA GLU A 334 -5.11 36.02 -13.72
C GLU A 334 -4.44 37.38 -13.41
#